data_AF-A0A176FMR0-F1
#
_entry.id   AF-A0A176FMR0-F1
#
_cell.length_a   1.000
_cell.length_b   1.000
_cell.length_c   1.000
_cell.angle_alpha   90.00
_cell.angle_beta   90.00
_cell.angle_gamma   90.00
#
_symmetry.space_group_name_H-M   'P 1'
#
loop_
_entity.id
_entity.type
_entity.pdbx_description
1 polymer ?
#
loop_
_entity_poly.entity_id
_entity_poly.type
_entity_poly.pdbx_seq_one_letter_code
_entity_poly.pdbx_strand_id
1 'polypeptide(L)'
;MRYLTDRKRAVGLGSAKTGVHHFWAMKLSSVALLVLIPLFVFTFGPMLGEPHEAVVAYFARPFPALVAALTMIVGFKHFSDGVRVMIED
;
A
#
# COMPACT_ATOMS: atom_id res chain seq x y z
N MET A 1 -30.81 6.39 33.05
CA MET A 1 -30.71 6.10 31.61
C MET A 1 -29.66 7.01 31.00
N ARG A 2 -28.73 6.48 30.19
CA ARG A 2 -27.71 7.30 29.51
C ARG A 2 -28.27 7.78 28.18
N TYR A 3 -28.75 9.02 28.12
CA TYR A 3 -29.25 9.61 26.89
C TYR A 3 -28.07 9.97 25.97
N LEU A 4 -27.93 9.23 24.88
CA LEU A 4 -26.98 9.55 23.80
C LEU A 4 -27.78 10.07 22.62
N THR A 5 -27.32 11.16 22.01
CA THR A 5 -27.90 11.65 20.76
C THR A 5 -27.67 10.64 19.64
N ASP A 6 -28.58 10.60 18.67
CA ASP A 6 -28.46 9.68 17.53
C ASP A 6 -27.17 9.90 16.74
N ARG A 7 -26.72 11.16 16.64
CA ARG A 7 -25.40 11.48 16.11
C ARG A 7 -24.27 10.76 16.85
N LYS A 8 -24.25 10.81 18.19
CA LYS A 8 -23.21 10.15 19.00
C LYS A 8 -23.27 8.63 18.87
N ARG A 9 -24.44 8.06 18.56
CA ARG A 9 -24.60 6.62 18.26
C ARG A 9 -24.11 6.25 16.85
N ALA A 10 -24.17 7.17 15.89
CA ALA A 10 -23.82 6.93 14.49
C ALA A 10 -22.36 7.30 14.12
N VAL A 11 -21.70 8.15 14.91
CA VAL A 11 -20.28 8.52 14.69
C VAL A 11 -19.41 7.25 14.67
N GLY A 12 -18.70 7.04 13.56
CA GLY A 12 -17.77 5.91 13.37
C GLY A 12 -18.40 4.65 12.76
N LEU A 13 -19.72 4.54 12.64
CA LEU A 13 -20.38 3.34 12.12
C LEU A 13 -20.55 3.32 10.58
N GLY A 14 -20.38 4.47 9.90
CA GLY A 14 -20.70 4.60 8.47
C GLY A 14 -22.21 4.40 8.17
N SER A 15 -22.67 4.74 6.96
CA SER A 15 -24.09 4.56 6.58
C SER A 15 -24.50 3.08 6.49
N ALA A 16 -23.54 2.20 6.16
CA ALA A 16 -23.77 0.76 5.97
C ALA A 16 -23.65 -0.08 7.25
N LYS A 17 -23.24 0.51 8.40
CA LYS A 17 -22.92 -0.19 9.66
C LYS A 17 -21.78 -1.22 9.56
N THR A 18 -21.19 -1.39 8.39
CA THR A 18 -19.88 -2.02 8.16
C THR A 18 -18.88 -0.89 7.93
N GLY A 19 -17.75 -0.91 8.63
CA GLY A 19 -16.77 0.18 8.53
C GLY A 19 -16.21 0.31 7.12
N VAL A 20 -15.71 1.51 6.77
CA VAL A 20 -15.02 1.86 5.50
C VAL A 20 -13.63 1.20 5.38
N HIS A 21 -13.44 0.01 5.95
CA HIS A 21 -12.13 -0.66 6.06
C HIS A 21 -11.48 -0.92 4.71
N HIS A 22 -12.26 -1.40 3.72
CA HIS A 22 -11.73 -1.68 2.38
C HIS A 22 -11.27 -0.38 1.70
N PHE A 23 -12.09 0.68 1.78
CA PHE A 23 -11.74 2.00 1.28
C PHE A 23 -10.47 2.56 1.96
N TRP A 24 -10.36 2.44 3.28
CA TRP A 24 -9.17 2.88 4.02
C TRP A 24 -7.92 2.07 3.67
N ALA A 25 -8.03 0.75 3.52
CA ALA A 25 -6.92 -0.10 3.10
C ALA A 25 -6.39 0.30 1.71
N MET A 26 -7.29 0.67 0.79
CA MET A 26 -6.93 1.23 -0.51
C MET A 26 -6.13 2.54 -0.37
N LYS A 27 -6.60 3.49 0.45
CA LYS A 27 -5.92 4.77 0.64
C LYS A 27 -4.55 4.60 1.30
N LEU A 28 -4.45 3.72 2.30
CA LEU A 28 -3.18 3.44 2.96
C LEU A 28 -2.15 2.86 1.99
N SER A 29 -2.55 1.87 1.19
CA SER A 29 -1.66 1.27 0.18
C SER A 29 -1.29 2.25 -0.93
N SER A 30 -2.19 3.11 -1.40
CA SER A 30 -1.87 4.18 -2.35
C SER A 30 -0.82 5.15 -1.80
N VAL A 31 -0.96 5.61 -0.56
CA VAL A 31 0.00 6.52 0.07
C VAL A 31 1.35 5.83 0.30
N ALA A 32 1.36 4.56 0.69
CA ALA A 32 2.59 3.77 0.78
C ALA A 32 3.30 3.69 -0.58
N LEU A 33 2.57 3.39 -1.66
CA LEU A 33 3.13 3.31 -3.02
C LEU A 33 3.60 4.67 -3.55
N LEU A 34 2.92 5.77 -3.20
CA LEU A 34 3.36 7.13 -3.54
C LEU A 34 4.80 7.40 -3.06
N VAL A 35 5.18 6.86 -1.89
CA VAL A 35 6.54 6.98 -1.34
C VAL A 35 7.46 5.89 -1.89
N LEU A 36 6.99 4.65 -1.96
CA LEU A 36 7.80 3.51 -2.39
C LEU A 36 8.23 3.59 -3.85
N ILE A 37 7.38 4.09 -4.76
CA ILE A 37 7.70 4.14 -6.20
C ILE A 37 8.90 5.05 -6.51
N PRO A 38 8.98 6.31 -6.03
CA PRO A 38 10.18 7.12 -6.20
C PRO A 38 11.43 6.43 -5.62
N LEU A 39 11.34 5.89 -4.40
CA LEU A 39 12.45 5.16 -3.79
C LEU A 39 12.90 3.98 -4.67
N PHE A 40 11.95 3.19 -5.15
CA PHE A 40 12.20 2.05 -6.03
C PHE A 40 12.91 2.49 -7.31
N VAL A 41 12.44 3.55 -7.98
CA VAL A 41 13.08 4.07 -9.19
C VAL A 41 14.54 4.45 -8.93
N PHE A 42 14.84 5.13 -7.81
CA PHE A 42 16.20 5.54 -7.49
C PHE A 42 17.09 4.42 -6.94
N THR A 43 16.54 3.37 -6.32
CA THR A 43 17.34 2.25 -5.81
C THR A 43 17.48 1.10 -6.81
N PHE A 44 16.41 0.78 -7.54
CA PHE A 44 16.37 -0.33 -8.49
C PHE A 44 16.81 0.10 -9.88
N GLY A 45 16.39 1.28 -10.34
CA GLY A 45 16.68 1.79 -11.69
C GLY A 45 18.16 1.76 -12.07
N PRO A 46 19.09 2.24 -11.21
CA PRO A 46 20.52 2.21 -11.52
C PRO A 46 21.12 0.80 -11.66
N MET A 47 20.46 -0.23 -11.12
CA MET A 47 20.94 -1.62 -11.18
C MET A 47 20.41 -2.38 -12.40
N LEU A 48 19.54 -1.76 -13.22
CA LEU A 48 19.04 -2.37 -14.44
C LEU A 48 20.16 -2.48 -15.49
N GLY A 49 20.46 -3.70 -15.91
CA GLY A 49 21.49 -3.98 -16.91
C GLY A 49 22.91 -4.10 -16.36
N GLU A 50 23.10 -3.90 -15.05
CA GLU A 50 24.38 -4.14 -14.39
C GLU A 50 24.71 -5.64 -14.33
N PRO A 51 26.01 -6.01 -14.25
CA PRO A 51 26.41 -7.40 -14.10
C PRO A 51 25.81 -8.06 -12.85
N HIS A 52 25.51 -9.35 -12.93
CA HIS A 52 24.88 -10.11 -11.83
C HIS A 52 25.59 -9.92 -10.48
N GLU A 53 26.93 -9.95 -10.45
CA GLU A 53 27.71 -9.74 -9.23
C GLU A 53 27.48 -8.36 -8.61
N ALA A 54 27.39 -7.31 -9.42
CA ALA A 54 27.12 -5.95 -8.97
C ALA A 54 25.70 -5.81 -8.38
N VAL A 55 24.71 -6.41 -9.06
CA VAL A 55 23.32 -6.45 -8.58
C VAL A 55 23.22 -7.18 -7.24
N VAL A 56 23.83 -8.35 -7.13
CA VAL A 56 23.84 -9.14 -5.87
C VAL A 56 24.51 -8.34 -4.74
N ALA A 57 25.66 -7.73 -4.98
CA ALA A 57 26.34 -6.91 -3.99
C ALA A 57 25.49 -5.70 -3.55
N TYR A 58 24.82 -5.03 -4.49
CA TYR A 58 23.97 -3.87 -4.22
C TYR A 58 22.77 -4.23 -3.34
N PHE A 59 22.07 -5.32 -3.69
CA PHE A 59 20.86 -5.80 -3.01
C PHE A 59 21.14 -6.67 -1.78
N ALA A 60 22.39 -7.04 -1.51
CA ALA A 60 22.78 -7.59 -0.20
C ALA A 60 22.61 -6.56 0.94
N ARG A 61 22.52 -5.26 0.60
CA ARG A 61 22.24 -4.19 1.57
C ARG A 61 20.75 -4.15 1.89
N PRO A 62 20.37 -3.99 3.18
CA PRO A 62 18.99 -4.14 3.61
C PRO A 62 18.06 -3.08 3.02
N PHE A 63 18.52 -1.83 2.87
CA PHE A 63 17.67 -0.74 2.40
C PHE A 63 17.12 -0.94 0.98
N PRO A 64 17.96 -1.08 -0.08
CA PRO A 64 17.44 -1.28 -1.43
C PRO A 64 16.65 -2.59 -1.58
N ALA A 65 17.04 -3.65 -0.85
CA ALA A 65 16.30 -4.91 -0.82
C ALA A 65 14.89 -4.74 -0.25
N LEU A 66 14.75 -4.04 0.89
CA LEU A 66 13.46 -3.77 1.50
C LEU A 66 12.59 -2.88 0.62
N VAL A 67 13.15 -1.83 0.00
CA VAL A 67 12.40 -0.98 -0.92
C VAL A 67 11.84 -1.80 -2.08
N ALA A 68 12.66 -2.65 -2.71
CA ALA A 68 12.23 -3.53 -3.79
C ALA A 68 11.14 -4.52 -3.33
N ALA A 69 11.38 -5.23 -2.23
CA ALA A 69 10.43 -6.21 -1.71
C ALA A 69 9.09 -5.58 -1.32
N LEU A 70 9.11 -4.46 -0.58
CA LEU A 70 7.89 -3.77 -0.16
C LEU A 70 7.13 -3.19 -1.34
N THR A 71 7.83 -2.65 -2.34
CA THR A 71 7.18 -2.14 -3.57
C THR A 71 6.40 -3.25 -4.27
N MET A 72 7.01 -4.43 -4.43
CA MET A 72 6.34 -5.58 -5.05
C MET A 72 5.15 -6.06 -4.23
N ILE A 73 5.33 -6.28 -2.92
CA ILE A 73 4.28 -6.82 -2.04
C ILE A 73 3.09 -5.86 -1.94
N VAL A 74 3.35 -4.58 -1.65
CA VAL A 74 2.31 -3.56 -1.51
C VAL A 74 1.68 -3.27 -2.87
N GLY A 75 2.47 -3.26 -3.95
CA GLY A 75 2.01 -3.06 -5.32
C GLY A 75 0.98 -4.11 -5.74
N PHE A 76 1.30 -5.40 -5.53
CA PHE A 76 0.37 -6.48 -5.83
C PHE A 76 -0.88 -6.43 -4.94
N LYS A 77 -0.74 -6.12 -3.65
CA LYS A 77 -1.90 -5.99 -2.76
C LYS A 77 -2.82 -4.86 -3.22
N HIS A 78 -2.26 -3.68 -3.53
CA HIS A 78 -3.01 -2.53 -4.02
C HIS A 78 -3.70 -2.83 -5.34
N PHE A 79 -3.00 -3.46 -6.28
CA PHE A 79 -3.58 -3.89 -7.55
C PHE A 79 -4.74 -4.86 -7.36
N SER A 80 -4.56 -5.90 -6.54
CA SER A 80 -5.61 -6.89 -6.26
C SER A 80 -6.85 -6.25 -5.64
N ASP A 81 -6.68 -5.33 -4.70
CA ASP A 81 -7.81 -4.60 -4.11
C ASP A 81 -8.48 -3.71 -5.17
N GLY A 82 -7.68 -3.01 -6.00
CA GLY A 82 -8.20 -2.10 -7.03
C GLY A 82 -9.01 -2.82 -8.09
N VAL A 83 -8.54 -3.99 -8.55
CA VAL A 83 -9.29 -4.85 -9.47
C VAL A 83 -10.61 -5.31 -8.86
N ARG A 84 -10.62 -5.64 -7.56
CA ARG A 84 -11.85 -6.01 -6.86
C ARG A 84 -12.89 -4.88 -6.90
N VAL A 85 -12.49 -3.65 -6.58
CA VAL A 85 -13.38 -2.48 -6.65
C VAL A 85 -13.92 -2.28 -8.08
N MET A 86 -13.04 -2.35 -9.08
CA MET A 86 -13.45 -2.19 -10.50
C MET A 86 -14.47 -3.23 -10.97
N ILE A 87 -14.43 -4.45 -10.42
CA ILE A 87 -15.38 -5.52 -10.74
C ILE A 87 -16.69 -5.38 -9.95
N GLU A 88 -16.62 -4.87 -8.71
CA GLU A 88 -17.77 -4.72 -7.81
C GLU A 88 -18.57 -3.43 -8.03
N ASP A 89 -18.00 -2.43 -8.72
CA ASP A 89 -18.65 -1.19 -9.18
C ASP A 89 -19.54 -1.41 -10.42
#